data_AF-A0A536CUU4-F1
#
_entry.id   AF-A0A536CUU4-F1
#
_cell.length_a   1.000
_cell.length_b   1.000
_cell.length_c   1.000
_cell.angle_alpha   90.00
_cell.angle_beta   90.00
_cell.angle_gamma   90.00
#
_symmetry.space_group_name_H-M   'P 1'
#
loop_
_entity.id
_entity.type
_entity.pdbx_description
1 polymer ?
#
loop_
_entity_poly.entity_id
_entity_poly.type
_entity_poly.pdbx_seq_one_letter_code
_entity_poly.pdbx_strand_id
1 'polypeptide(L)'
;RLSLTAAFRRLWSSTCDALADGSVDVTRLRTLFTRTLVDSAVVEGRPLWVIDGTNWPRPAARASADRTWEYRPLPGWPQSGVIPAWSYQWLVATPDVAGSWVLPLDVQRRGPTAKSATEVALEQIAAVRQAQGAGAPRPVVTLDSGYDLETLAQATVDADLLVRLA
;
A
#
# COMPACT_ATOMS: atom_id res chain seq x y z
N ARG A 1 14.13 40.08 -6.09
CA ARG A 1 14.51 39.33 -4.87
C ARG A 1 13.66 39.79 -3.69
N LEU A 2 12.33 39.68 -3.81
CA LEU A 2 11.33 40.22 -2.86
C LEU A 2 11.06 39.29 -1.66
N SER A 3 11.46 38.01 -1.74
CA SER A 3 11.30 37.03 -0.67
C SER A 3 12.27 37.18 0.51
N LEU A 4 13.22 38.12 0.42
CA LEU A 4 14.22 38.39 1.47
C LEU A 4 13.97 39.70 2.24
N THR A 5 12.99 40.50 1.83
CA THR A 5 12.58 41.71 2.53
C THR A 5 11.79 41.37 3.80
N ALA A 6 12.09 42.01 4.92
CA ALA A 6 11.46 41.74 6.22
C ALA A 6 9.92 41.86 6.19
N ALA A 7 9.38 42.75 5.35
CA ALA A 7 7.95 42.96 5.14
C ALA A 7 7.24 41.88 4.30
N PHE A 8 8.00 41.04 3.58
CA PHE A 8 7.48 39.97 2.71
C PHE A 8 8.10 38.61 3.09
N ARG A 9 8.42 38.40 4.36
CA ARG A 9 8.86 37.08 4.85
C ARG A 9 7.76 36.08 4.58
N ARG A 10 8.05 35.11 3.73
CA ARG A 10 7.24 33.90 3.52
C ARG A 10 7.23 33.12 4.84
N LEU A 11 6.25 33.36 5.70
CA LEU A 11 5.95 32.54 6.87
C LEU A 11 5.27 31.25 6.40
N TRP A 12 6.06 30.34 5.82
CA TRP A 12 5.64 28.96 5.49
C TRP A 12 5.67 28.04 6.71
N SER A 13 5.90 28.60 7.90
CA SER A 13 5.97 27.87 9.16
C SER A 13 4.70 27.04 9.38
N SER A 14 3.50 27.54 9.06
CA SER A 14 2.29 26.74 9.33
C SER A 14 2.21 25.40 8.59
N THR A 15 2.68 25.30 7.33
CA THR A 15 2.54 24.05 6.55
C THR A 15 3.72 23.11 6.78
N CYS A 16 4.95 23.62 6.79
CA CYS A 16 6.12 22.78 7.07
C CYS A 16 6.13 22.31 8.53
N ASP A 17 5.77 23.18 9.48
CA ASP A 17 5.67 22.80 10.89
C ASP A 17 4.46 21.86 11.09
N ALA A 18 3.32 22.08 10.42
CA ALA A 18 2.22 21.09 10.47
C ALA A 18 2.58 19.74 9.85
N LEU A 19 3.46 19.68 8.84
CA LEU A 19 3.94 18.40 8.29
C LEU A 19 5.00 17.75 9.18
N ALA A 20 5.81 18.54 9.89
CA ALA A 20 6.86 18.05 10.78
C ALA A 20 6.31 17.60 12.13
N ASP A 21 5.41 18.39 12.71
CA ASP A 21 4.84 18.19 14.04
C ASP A 21 3.47 17.51 14.01
N GLY A 22 2.82 17.48 12.83
CA GLY A 22 1.55 16.81 12.64
C GLY A 22 1.71 15.30 12.64
N SER A 23 0.78 14.62 13.30
CA SER A 23 0.67 13.17 13.29
C SER A 23 -0.67 12.75 12.70
N VAL A 24 -0.65 11.63 11.97
CA VAL A 24 -1.87 10.96 11.51
C VAL A 24 -1.95 9.61 12.20
N ASP A 25 -3.07 9.33 12.85
CA ASP A 25 -3.36 7.99 13.35
C ASP A 25 -3.76 7.08 12.19
N VAL A 26 -2.75 6.47 11.57
CA VAL A 26 -2.91 5.61 10.39
C VAL A 26 -3.78 4.40 10.71
N THR A 27 -3.66 3.82 11.91
CA THR A 27 -4.45 2.66 12.34
C THR A 27 -5.93 3.02 12.44
N ARG A 28 -6.24 4.19 13.01
CA ARG A 28 -7.62 4.67 13.09
C ARG A 28 -8.20 5.01 11.72
N LEU A 29 -7.42 5.61 10.82
CA LEU A 29 -7.84 5.86 9.45
C LEU A 29 -8.13 4.58 8.68
N ARG A 30 -7.24 3.57 8.77
CA ARG A 30 -7.48 2.25 8.15
C ARG A 30 -8.75 1.61 8.67
N THR A 31 -8.92 1.60 10.00
CA THR A 31 -10.12 1.05 10.63
C THR A 31 -11.39 1.77 10.13
N LEU A 32 -11.33 3.10 9.99
CA LEU A 32 -12.44 3.88 9.43
C LEU A 32 -12.72 3.45 7.99
N PHE A 33 -11.71 3.41 7.12
CA PHE A 33 -11.86 3.01 5.71
C PHE A 33 -12.40 1.59 5.56
N THR A 34 -11.87 0.62 6.31
CA THR A 34 -12.38 -0.76 6.31
C THR A 34 -13.84 -0.82 6.75
N ARG A 35 -14.26 0.01 7.71
CA ARG A 35 -15.66 0.01 8.17
C ARG A 35 -16.62 0.74 7.23
N THR A 36 -16.15 1.73 6.48
CA THR A 36 -17.03 2.60 5.67
C THR A 36 -17.03 2.28 4.18
N LEU A 37 -15.92 1.75 3.64
CA LEU A 37 -15.74 1.61 2.18
C LEU A 37 -16.00 0.19 1.66
N VAL A 38 -16.02 -0.80 2.56
CA VAL A 38 -16.16 -2.22 2.19
C VAL A 38 -17.46 -2.52 1.45
N ASP A 39 -18.57 -1.89 1.85
CA ASP A 39 -19.88 -2.13 1.24
C ASP A 39 -20.01 -1.50 -0.15
N SER A 40 -19.07 -0.61 -0.53
CA SER A 40 -19.11 0.13 -1.79
C SER A 40 -18.42 -0.59 -2.95
N ALA A 41 -17.79 -1.74 -2.71
CA ALA A 41 -16.98 -2.45 -3.70
C ALA A 41 -17.27 -3.95 -3.74
N VAL A 42 -18.48 -4.28 -4.19
CA VAL A 42 -18.97 -5.66 -4.31
C VAL A 42 -19.29 -5.94 -5.77
N VAL A 43 -18.63 -6.94 -6.34
CA VAL A 43 -18.87 -7.45 -7.70
C VAL A 43 -19.56 -8.81 -7.56
N GLU A 44 -20.74 -8.96 -8.17
CA GLU A 44 -21.51 -10.21 -8.12
C GLU A 44 -21.72 -10.78 -6.70
N GLY A 45 -21.93 -9.90 -5.72
CA GLY A 45 -22.18 -10.28 -4.33
C GLY A 45 -20.95 -10.58 -3.49
N ARG A 46 -19.73 -10.44 -4.04
CA ARG A 46 -18.48 -10.62 -3.31
C ARG A 46 -17.54 -9.40 -3.45
N PRO A 47 -16.81 -9.01 -2.39
CA PRO A 47 -15.77 -8.01 -2.53
C PRO A 47 -14.62 -8.53 -3.38
N LEU A 48 -14.18 -7.74 -4.34
CA LEU A 48 -12.97 -8.02 -5.12
C LEU A 48 -11.84 -7.16 -4.56
N TRP A 49 -10.78 -7.80 -4.08
CA TRP A 49 -9.61 -7.14 -3.52
C TRP A 49 -8.39 -7.44 -4.36
N VAL A 50 -7.47 -6.49 -4.40
CA VAL A 50 -6.21 -6.59 -5.13
C VAL A 50 -5.08 -6.27 -4.16
N ILE A 51 -4.03 -7.09 -4.20
CA ILE A 51 -2.79 -6.81 -3.47
C ILE A 51 -1.67 -6.61 -4.46
N ASP A 52 -0.93 -5.50 -4.30
CA ASP A 52 0.24 -5.21 -5.13
C ASP A 52 1.34 -4.47 -4.36
N GLY A 53 2.59 -4.74 -4.75
CA GLY A 53 3.77 -4.07 -4.25
C GLY A 53 4.15 -2.91 -5.16
N THR A 54 4.31 -1.71 -4.60
CA THR A 54 4.78 -0.55 -5.35
C THR A 54 6.09 -0.01 -4.79
N ASN A 55 7.04 0.20 -5.68
CA ASN A 55 8.32 0.80 -5.34
C ASN A 55 8.23 2.32 -5.50
N TRP A 56 8.73 3.07 -4.52
CA TRP A 56 8.76 4.53 -4.54
C TRP A 56 10.20 5.07 -4.61
N PRO A 57 10.73 5.32 -5.82
CA PRO A 57 12.11 5.78 -6.03
C PRO A 57 12.43 7.09 -5.30
N ARG A 58 13.47 7.08 -4.47
CA ARG A 58 13.97 8.28 -3.75
C ARG A 58 15.49 8.31 -3.65
N PRO A 59 16.21 8.34 -4.79
CA PRO A 59 17.69 8.30 -4.79
C PRO A 59 18.32 9.51 -4.07
N ALA A 60 17.71 10.69 -4.17
CA ALA A 60 18.21 11.92 -3.55
C ALA A 60 18.00 11.98 -2.02
N ALA A 61 17.12 11.16 -1.46
CA ALA A 61 16.72 11.22 -0.05
C ALA A 61 17.70 10.45 0.88
N ARG A 62 19.02 10.72 0.78
CA ARG A 62 20.07 9.90 1.39
C ARG A 62 19.94 9.68 2.89
N ALA A 63 19.47 10.71 3.61
CA ALA A 63 19.30 10.68 5.06
C ALA A 63 17.99 10.02 5.53
N SER A 64 17.08 9.66 4.61
CA SER A 64 15.80 9.07 5.00
C SER A 64 15.96 7.59 5.33
N ALA A 65 15.47 7.21 6.52
CA ALA A 65 15.52 5.87 7.08
C ALA A 65 14.69 4.85 6.27
N ASP A 66 14.95 3.56 6.53
CA ASP A 66 14.29 2.35 5.99
C ASP A 66 14.00 2.37 4.48
N ARG A 67 14.86 3.03 3.70
CA ARG A 67 14.90 2.79 2.25
C ARG A 67 15.51 1.43 2.00
N THR A 68 14.90 0.70 1.07
CA THR A 68 15.38 -0.57 0.54
C THR A 68 16.03 -0.34 -0.82
N TRP A 69 16.56 -1.41 -1.41
CA TRP A 69 17.12 -1.42 -2.76
C TRP A 69 16.15 -2.15 -3.67
N GLU A 70 15.45 -1.40 -4.51
CA GLU A 70 14.36 -1.92 -5.32
C GLU A 70 14.71 -1.94 -6.81
N TYR A 71 14.24 -2.97 -7.51
CA TYR A 71 14.35 -3.04 -8.95
C TYR A 71 13.36 -2.07 -9.61
N ARG A 72 13.86 -1.29 -10.55
CA ARG A 72 13.12 -0.38 -11.42
C ARG A 72 13.73 -0.48 -12.83
N PRO A 73 13.07 -1.19 -13.76
CA PRO A 73 13.54 -1.22 -15.13
C PRO A 73 13.41 0.19 -15.74
N LEU A 74 14.52 0.72 -16.27
CA LEU A 74 14.54 1.95 -17.05
C LEU A 74 14.82 1.59 -18.51
N PRO A 75 13.91 1.91 -19.45
CA PRO A 75 14.13 1.62 -20.87
C PRO A 75 15.43 2.24 -21.38
N GLY A 76 16.24 1.46 -22.10
CA GLY A 76 17.40 1.95 -22.84
C GLY A 76 18.68 2.21 -22.02
N TRP A 77 18.71 1.84 -20.74
CA TRP A 77 19.90 2.03 -19.88
C TRP A 77 20.40 0.68 -19.33
N PRO A 78 21.58 0.18 -19.75
CA PRO A 78 22.19 -1.04 -19.22
C PRO A 78 22.79 -0.74 -17.84
N GLN A 79 21.92 -0.62 -16.84
CA GLN A 79 22.30 -0.57 -15.42
C GLN A 79 21.60 -1.72 -14.72
N SER A 80 22.04 -2.07 -13.51
CA SER A 80 21.42 -3.11 -12.69
C SER A 80 19.91 -2.87 -12.44
N GLY A 81 19.41 -1.65 -12.68
CA GLY A 81 18.02 -1.27 -12.44
C GLY A 81 17.69 -1.16 -10.97
N VAL A 82 18.65 -1.34 -10.07
CA VAL A 82 18.43 -1.31 -8.61
C VAL A 82 18.70 0.09 -8.08
N ILE A 83 17.73 0.67 -7.39
CA ILE A 83 17.80 2.05 -6.88
C ILE A 83 17.31 2.15 -5.43
N PRO A 84 17.75 3.18 -4.67
CA PRO A 84 17.21 3.40 -3.34
C PRO A 84 15.75 3.84 -3.45
N ALA A 85 14.87 3.11 -2.80
CA ALA A 85 13.43 3.36 -2.81
C ALA A 85 12.80 2.96 -1.49
N TRP A 86 11.53 3.30 -1.32
CA TRP A 86 10.69 2.64 -0.32
C TRP A 86 9.80 1.64 -1.03
N SER A 87 9.68 0.43 -0.47
CA SER A 87 8.68 -0.53 -0.90
C SER A 87 7.41 -0.34 -0.08
N TYR A 88 6.27 -0.31 -0.75
CA TYR A 88 4.95 -0.30 -0.13
C TYR A 88 4.13 -1.45 -0.66
N GLN A 89 3.29 -2.02 0.19
CA GLN A 89 2.35 -3.03 -0.17
C GLN A 89 0.93 -2.54 0.07
N TRP A 90 0.14 -2.57 -0.98
CA TRP A 90 -1.22 -2.05 -1.00
C TRP A 90 -2.19 -3.23 -0.99
N LEU A 91 -3.22 -3.12 -0.17
CA LEU A 91 -4.43 -3.93 -0.24
C LEU A 91 -5.58 -2.96 -0.52
N VAL A 92 -6.26 -3.18 -1.65
CA VAL A 92 -7.32 -2.28 -2.13
C VAL A 92 -8.56 -3.09 -2.50
N ALA A 93 -9.74 -2.47 -2.38
CA ALA A 93 -10.96 -3.00 -2.97
C ALA A 93 -11.20 -2.37 -4.35
N THR A 94 -11.64 -3.17 -5.31
CA THR A 94 -12.02 -2.71 -6.65
C THR A 94 -13.55 -2.67 -6.75
N PRO A 95 -14.16 -1.48 -6.86
CA PRO A 95 -15.62 -1.36 -6.92
C PRO A 95 -16.21 -1.71 -8.28
N ASP A 96 -15.41 -1.70 -9.34
CA ASP A 96 -15.81 -2.02 -10.70
C ASP A 96 -14.69 -2.80 -11.39
N VAL A 97 -15.06 -3.83 -12.15
CA VAL A 97 -14.15 -4.73 -12.88
C VAL A 97 -13.39 -3.99 -13.98
N ALA A 98 -13.99 -2.97 -14.59
CA ALA A 98 -13.38 -2.18 -15.66
C ALA A 98 -13.05 -0.72 -15.24
N GLY A 99 -13.12 -0.43 -13.94
CA GLY A 99 -12.85 0.89 -13.39
C GLY A 99 -11.36 1.17 -13.23
N SER A 100 -10.98 2.44 -13.27
CA SER A 100 -9.61 2.91 -12.96
C SER A 100 -9.43 3.34 -11.50
N TRP A 101 -10.46 3.14 -10.67
CA TRP A 101 -10.49 3.58 -9.28
C TRP A 101 -10.45 2.40 -8.34
N VAL A 102 -9.74 2.56 -7.23
CA VAL A 102 -9.65 1.58 -6.15
C VAL A 102 -9.87 2.28 -4.81
N LEU A 103 -10.37 1.53 -3.83
CA LEU A 103 -10.57 1.99 -2.47
C LEU A 103 -9.49 1.37 -1.57
N PRO A 104 -8.54 2.16 -1.03
CA PRO A 104 -7.50 1.63 -0.17
C PRO A 104 -8.08 1.06 1.13
N LEU A 105 -7.75 -0.21 1.41
CA LEU A 105 -8.12 -0.88 2.66
C LEU A 105 -6.94 -0.88 3.64
N ASP A 106 -5.73 -1.16 3.14
CA ASP A 106 -4.49 -1.07 3.91
C ASP A 106 -3.29 -0.73 2.99
N VAL A 107 -2.27 -0.11 3.57
CA VAL A 107 -0.99 0.18 2.91
C VAL A 107 0.15 0.04 3.90
N GLN A 108 1.04 -0.91 3.72
CA GLN A 108 2.18 -1.12 4.62
C GLN A 108 3.50 -0.81 3.95
N ARG A 109 4.40 -0.16 4.67
CA ARG A 109 5.77 0.08 4.21
C ARG A 109 6.62 -1.12 4.56
N ARG A 110 7.27 -1.71 3.56
CA ARG A 110 8.19 -2.84 3.73
C ARG A 110 9.62 -2.31 3.88
N GLY A 111 10.09 -2.27 5.12
CA GLY A 111 11.47 -1.91 5.45
C GLY A 111 12.46 -3.06 5.23
N PRO A 112 13.77 -2.82 5.46
CA PRO A 112 14.83 -3.81 5.22
C PRO A 112 14.70 -5.10 6.03
N THR A 113 14.04 -5.04 7.19
CA THR A 113 13.79 -6.18 8.08
C THR A 113 12.35 -6.66 8.04
N ALA A 114 11.57 -6.19 7.05
CA ALA A 114 10.18 -6.60 6.92
C ALA A 114 10.09 -8.06 6.48
N LYS A 115 8.93 -8.66 6.77
CA LYS A 115 8.54 -9.97 6.26
C LYS A 115 8.50 -9.98 4.72
N SER A 116 8.40 -11.17 4.16
CA SER A 116 8.18 -11.34 2.72
C SER A 116 6.90 -10.63 2.26
N ALA A 117 6.79 -10.32 0.97
CA ALA A 117 5.58 -9.69 0.42
C ALA A 117 4.35 -10.57 0.67
N THR A 118 4.49 -11.89 0.57
CA THR A 118 3.41 -12.84 0.83
C THR A 118 2.95 -12.83 2.28
N GLU A 119 3.87 -12.86 3.24
CA GLU A 119 3.50 -12.79 4.66
C GLU A 119 2.79 -11.49 4.99
N VAL A 120 3.30 -10.35 4.48
CA VAL A 120 2.62 -9.06 4.64
C VAL A 120 1.23 -9.10 4.00
N ALA A 121 1.09 -9.66 2.80
CA ALA A 121 -0.22 -9.77 2.13
C ALA A 121 -1.24 -10.49 3.02
N LEU A 122 -0.87 -11.64 3.57
CA LEU A 122 -1.74 -12.46 4.41
C LEU A 122 -2.12 -11.73 5.70
N GLU A 123 -1.17 -11.01 6.33
CA GLU A 123 -1.44 -10.18 7.49
C GLU A 123 -2.41 -9.03 7.19
N GLN A 124 -2.25 -8.38 6.02
CA GLN A 124 -3.16 -7.32 5.59
C GLN A 124 -4.59 -7.84 5.38
N ILE A 125 -4.74 -8.98 4.69
CA ILE A 125 -6.05 -9.61 4.49
C ILE A 125 -6.68 -9.95 5.85
N ALA A 126 -5.93 -10.61 6.73
CA ALA A 126 -6.43 -11.01 8.04
C ALA A 126 -6.85 -9.80 8.89
N ALA A 127 -6.04 -8.73 8.92
CA ALA A 127 -6.35 -7.53 9.68
C ALA A 127 -7.62 -6.82 9.16
N VAL A 128 -7.76 -6.69 7.83
CA VAL A 128 -8.96 -6.10 7.23
C VAL A 128 -10.19 -6.97 7.50
N ARG A 129 -10.09 -8.30 7.37
CA ARG A 129 -11.19 -9.23 7.70
C ARG A 129 -11.60 -9.13 9.16
N GLN A 130 -10.66 -9.05 10.10
CA GLN A 130 -10.95 -8.91 11.53
C GLN A 130 -11.64 -7.58 11.86
N ALA A 131 -11.33 -6.52 11.12
CA ALA A 131 -11.98 -5.21 11.31
C ALA A 131 -13.40 -5.15 10.72
N GLN A 132 -13.77 -6.10 9.87
CA GLN A 132 -15.12 -6.24 9.32
C GLN A 132 -16.06 -6.96 10.31
N GLY A 133 -17.37 -6.71 10.18
CA GLY A 133 -18.38 -7.39 10.98
C GLY A 133 -18.56 -8.85 10.58
N ALA A 134 -19.10 -9.68 11.48
CA ALA A 134 -19.28 -11.13 11.30
C ALA A 134 -20.16 -11.55 10.09
N GLY A 135 -20.89 -10.61 9.49
CA GLY A 135 -21.70 -10.84 8.28
C GLY A 135 -21.06 -10.37 6.97
N ALA A 136 -19.82 -9.87 7.02
CA ALA A 136 -19.18 -9.33 5.82
C ALA A 136 -18.89 -10.46 4.82
N PRO A 137 -19.30 -10.31 3.54
CA PRO A 137 -19.09 -11.33 2.52
C PRO A 137 -17.61 -11.65 2.36
N ARG A 138 -17.30 -12.93 2.14
CA ARG A 138 -15.92 -13.41 1.97
C ARG A 138 -15.34 -12.86 0.65
N PRO A 139 -14.21 -12.13 0.68
CA PRO A 139 -13.65 -11.50 -0.50
C PRO A 139 -12.97 -12.53 -1.41
N VAL A 140 -12.83 -12.16 -2.69
CA VAL A 140 -11.84 -12.74 -3.60
C VAL A 140 -10.65 -11.80 -3.64
N VAL A 141 -9.45 -12.30 -3.34
CA VAL A 141 -8.22 -11.50 -3.34
C VAL A 141 -7.37 -11.95 -4.52
N THR A 142 -7.06 -11.03 -5.43
CA THR A 142 -6.21 -11.30 -6.58
C THR A 142 -4.77 -10.94 -6.28
N LEU A 143 -3.85 -11.85 -6.60
CA LEU A 143 -2.41 -11.67 -6.46
C LEU A 143 -1.73 -12.03 -7.77
N ASP A 144 -0.62 -11.35 -8.06
CA ASP A 144 0.21 -11.67 -9.22
C ASP A 144 1.20 -12.81 -8.92
N SER A 145 1.99 -13.16 -9.93
CA SER A 145 2.99 -14.25 -9.85
C SER A 145 4.23 -13.91 -9.02
N GLY A 146 4.33 -12.69 -8.47
CA GLY A 146 5.43 -12.25 -7.61
C GLY A 146 5.30 -12.72 -6.16
N TYR A 147 4.15 -13.27 -5.78
CA TYR A 147 3.91 -13.82 -4.45
C TYR A 147 4.24 -15.31 -4.38
N ASP A 148 4.85 -15.71 -3.27
CA ASP A 148 5.21 -17.10 -2.97
C ASP A 148 3.99 -18.03 -2.92
N LEU A 149 3.87 -18.92 -3.91
CA LEU A 149 2.71 -19.80 -4.08
C LEU A 149 2.59 -20.86 -2.98
N GLU A 150 3.70 -21.35 -2.45
CA GLU A 150 3.68 -22.39 -1.40
C GLU A 150 3.09 -21.83 -0.10
N THR A 151 3.57 -20.67 0.34
CA THR A 151 3.04 -19.97 1.50
C THR A 151 1.56 -19.62 1.32
N LEU A 152 1.16 -19.15 0.13
CA LEU A 152 -0.26 -18.86 -0.15
C LEU A 152 -1.14 -20.11 -0.11
N ALA A 153 -0.67 -21.23 -0.65
CA ALA A 153 -1.43 -22.48 -0.68
C ALA A 153 -1.63 -23.10 0.72
N GLN A 154 -0.67 -22.89 1.62
CA GLN A 154 -0.73 -23.38 3.01
C GLN A 154 -1.42 -22.39 3.96
N ALA A 155 -1.64 -21.15 3.54
CA ALA A 155 -2.21 -20.11 4.38
C ALA A 155 -3.68 -20.38 4.73
N THR A 156 -4.02 -20.20 6.00
CA THR A 156 -5.42 -20.20 6.46
C THR A 156 -5.87 -18.75 6.64
N VAL A 157 -6.60 -18.23 5.65
CA VAL A 157 -7.13 -16.86 5.67
C VAL A 157 -8.63 -16.84 5.32
N ASP A 158 -9.37 -15.88 5.88
CA ASP A 158 -10.79 -15.70 5.59
C ASP A 158 -11.03 -14.96 4.25
N ALA A 159 -10.45 -15.49 3.18
CA ALA A 159 -10.57 -14.99 1.82
C ALA A 159 -10.35 -16.11 0.79
N ASP A 160 -10.88 -15.97 -0.41
CA ASP A 160 -10.51 -16.84 -1.54
C ASP A 160 -9.40 -16.18 -2.33
N LEU A 161 -8.32 -16.92 -2.60
CA LEU A 161 -7.13 -16.38 -3.27
C LEU A 161 -7.14 -16.78 -4.75
N LEU A 162 -7.06 -15.80 -5.63
CA LEU A 162 -6.87 -15.99 -7.07
C LEU A 162 -5.47 -15.51 -7.44
N VAL A 163 -4.59 -16.43 -7.79
CA VAL A 163 -3.18 -16.12 -8.03
C VAL A 163 -2.81 -16.41 -9.48
N ARG A 164 -2.14 -15.45 -10.14
CA ARG A 164 -1.61 -15.68 -11.49
C ARG A 164 -0.43 -16.65 -11.42
N LEU A 165 -0.54 -17.78 -12.12
CA LEU A 165 0.59 -18.68 -12.35
C LEU A 165 1.49 -18.12 -13.45
N ALA A 166 2.80 -18.40 -13.34
CA ALA A 166 3.80 -17.97 -14.32
C ALA A 166 3.67 -18.69 -15.67
#